data_AF-A0A2H3DS54-F1
#
_entry.id   AF-A0A2H3DS54-F1
#
_cell.length_a   1.000
_cell.length_b   1.000
_cell.length_c   1.000
_cell.angle_alpha   90.00
_cell.angle_beta   90.00
_cell.angle_gamma   90.00
#
_symmetry.space_group_name_H-M   'P 1'
#
loop_
_entity.id
_entity.type
_entity.pdbx_description
1 polymer ?
#
loop_
_entity_poly.entity_id
_entity_poly.type
_entity_poly.pdbx_seq_one_letter_code
_entity_poly.pdbx_strand_id
1 'polypeptide(L)' 'AMSRDPDTFKDLDRCIPEHFLKNGILCEDVPDLMWGFGRRMCAGRVFAESTLWIAVSHVLAVYNL' A
#
# COMPACT_ATOMS: atom_id res chain seq x y z
N ALA A 1 1.89 9.18 11.81
CA ALA A 1 1.12 10.38 11.42
C ALA A 1 0.99 10.41 9.90
N MET A 2 -0.16 10.88 9.38
CA MET A 2 -0.77 10.61 8.05
C MET A 2 -1.19 9.15 7.82
N SER A 3 -0.28 8.17 7.93
CA SER A 3 -0.62 6.74 7.74
C SER A 3 -1.48 6.12 8.85
N ARG A 4 -1.71 6.87 9.93
CA ARG A 4 -2.55 6.47 11.06
C ARG A 4 -3.57 7.56 11.42
N ASP A 5 -4.02 8.30 10.42
CA ASP A 5 -5.02 9.33 10.59
C ASP A 5 -6.42 8.69 10.79
N PRO A 6 -7.08 8.88 11.94
CA PRO A 6 -8.39 8.28 12.21
C PRO A 6 -9.51 8.79 11.31
N ASP A 7 -9.34 9.98 10.71
CA ASP A 7 -10.31 10.53 9.76
C ASP A 7 -10.24 9.82 8.40
N THR A 8 -9.06 9.27 8.06
CA THR A 8 -8.81 8.54 6.81
C THR A 8 -8.98 7.02 6.96
N PHE A 9 -8.43 6.43 8.01
CA PHE A 9 -8.41 4.97 8.23
C PHE A 9 -9.07 4.59 9.56
N LYS A 10 -10.04 3.69 9.52
CA LYS A 10 -10.66 3.09 10.72
C LYS A 10 -9.82 1.93 11.25
N ASP A 11 -9.99 1.59 12.53
CA ASP A 11 -9.33 0.44 13.17
C ASP A 11 -7.81 0.41 12.98
N LEU A 12 -7.16 1.54 13.28
CA LEU A 12 -5.73 1.83 13.03
C LEU A 12 -4.73 0.78 13.55
N ASP A 13 -5.10 -0.04 14.54
CA ASP A 13 -4.26 -1.09 15.11
C ASP A 13 -4.32 -2.41 14.33
N ARG A 14 -5.19 -2.50 13.32
CA ARG A 14 -5.34 -3.69 12.47
C ARG A 14 -4.77 -3.43 11.08
N CYS A 15 -4.16 -4.45 10.50
CA CYS A 15 -3.78 -4.44 9.09
C CYS A 15 -5.01 -4.86 8.27
N ILE A 16 -5.69 -3.91 7.63
CA ILE A 16 -6.92 -4.12 6.85
C ILE A 16 -6.65 -3.71 5.40
N PRO A 17 -6.28 -4.65 4.51
CA PRO A 17 -6.02 -4.36 3.09
C PRO A 17 -7.23 -3.78 2.36
N GLU A 18 -8.44 -4.09 2.82
CA GLU A 18 -9.70 -3.65 2.24
C GLU A 18 -9.90 -2.14 2.30
N HIS A 19 -9.15 -1.41 3.15
CA HIS A 19 -9.14 0.05 3.16
C HIS A 19 -8.72 0.65 1.81
N PHE A 20 -7.99 -0.12 1.00
CA PHE A 20 -7.56 0.27 -0.34
C PHE A 20 -8.52 -0.21 -1.44
N LEU A 21 -9.64 -0.86 -1.10
CA LEU A 21 -10.59 -1.46 -2.04
C LEU A 21 -12.00 -0.87 -1.88
N LYS A 22 -12.66 -0.60 -3.00
CA LYS A 22 -14.09 -0.24 -3.07
C LYS A 22 -14.78 -1.19 -4.03
N ASN A 23 -15.70 -2.01 -3.50
CA ASN A 23 -16.38 -3.08 -4.25
C ASN A 23 -15.40 -4.05 -4.95
N GLY A 24 -14.26 -4.35 -4.31
CA GLY A 24 -13.23 -5.22 -4.87
C GLY A 24 -12.33 -4.57 -5.92
N ILE A 25 -12.52 -3.29 -6.22
CA ILE A 25 -11.69 -2.51 -7.14
C ILE A 25 -10.77 -1.60 -6.32
N LEU A 26 -9.54 -1.42 -6.77
CA LEU A 26 -8.60 -0.50 -6.13
C LEU A 26 -9.20 0.92 -6.06
N CYS A 27 -9.20 1.50 -4.86
CA CYS A 27 -9.73 2.83 -4.64
C CYS A 27 -8.64 3.88 -4.91
N GLU A 28 -8.87 4.76 -5.89
CA GLU A 28 -7.94 5.87 -6.22
C GLU A 28 -7.99 7.02 -5.21
N ASP A 29 -9.04 7.06 -4.37
CA ASP A 29 -9.25 8.13 -3.39
C ASP A 29 -8.33 8.00 -2.16
N VAL A 30 -7.60 6.88 -2.03
CA VAL A 30 -6.72 6.63 -0.88
C VAL A 30 -5.37 7.31 -1.10
N PRO A 31 -4.90 8.14 -0.16
CA PRO A 31 -3.62 8.83 -0.31
C PRO A 31 -2.43 7.86 -0.41
N ASP A 32 -1.63 8.01 -1.46
CA ASP A 32 -0.34 7.32 -1.57
C ASP A 32 0.70 8.02 -0.69
N LEU A 33 0.76 7.59 0.57
CA LEU A 33 1.64 8.16 1.58
C LEU A 33 3.05 7.54 1.59
N MET A 34 3.23 6.41 0.91
CA MET A 34 4.43 5.56 1.09
C MET A 34 5.66 6.11 0.37
N TRP A 35 5.45 6.79 -0.76
CA TRP A 35 6.53 7.34 -1.59
C TRP A 35 6.79 8.83 -1.36
N GLY A 36 6.02 9.46 -0.48
CA GLY A 36 6.00 10.92 -0.31
C GLY A 36 5.33 11.63 -1.50
N PHE A 37 5.46 12.95 -1.54
CA PHE A 37 4.74 13.80 -2.51
C PHE A 37 5.58 14.97 -3.00
N GLY A 38 5.17 15.53 -4.16
CA GLY A 38 5.81 16.70 -4.78
C GLY A 38 7.15 16.41 -5.44
N ARG A 39 7.98 17.45 -5.62
CA ARG A 39 9.27 17.38 -6.34
C ARG A 39 10.32 16.46 -5.70
N ARG A 40 10.08 15.98 -4.48
CA ARG A 40 10.99 15.09 -3.73
C ARG A 40 10.36 13.73 -3.41
N MET A 41 9.34 13.32 -4.18
CA MET A 41 8.81 11.96 -4.13
C MET A 41 9.94 10.95 -4.42
N CYS A 42 9.83 9.75 -3.83
CA CYS A 42 10.79 8.68 -4.00
C CYS A 42 11.06 8.37 -5.48
N ALA A 43 12.28 8.66 -5.95
CA ALA A 43 12.70 8.38 -7.32
C ALA A 43 12.73 6.88 -7.64
N GLY A 44 12.83 6.03 -6.61
CA GLY A 44 12.85 4.57 -6.74
C GLY A 44 11.48 3.91 -6.72
N ARG A 45 10.37 4.67 -6.64
CA ARG A 45 9.01 4.14 -6.50
C ARG A 45 8.70 2.98 -7.45
N VAL A 46 8.87 3.20 -8.76
CA VAL A 46 8.49 2.22 -9.79
C VAL A 46 9.31 0.93 -9.66
N PHE A 47 10.60 1.06 -9.36
CA PHE A 47 11.48 -0.08 -9.13
C PHE A 47 11.08 -0.86 -7.88
N ALA A 48 10.77 -0.15 -6.79
CA ALA A 48 10.41 -0.75 -5.52
C ALA A 48 9.03 -1.43 -5.57
N GLU A 49 8.02 -0.81 -6.20
CA GLU A 49 6.70 -1.42 -6.43
C GLU A 49 6.81 -2.71 -7.24
N SER A 50 7.57 -2.70 -8.35
CA SER A 50 7.77 -3.88 -9.19
C SER A 50 8.48 -5.00 -8.45
N THR A 51 9.53 -4.66 -7.71
CA THR A 51 10.33 -5.64 -6.95
C THR A 51 9.52 -6.24 -5.81
N LEU A 52 8.77 -5.43 -5.07
CA LEU A 52 7.92 -5.88 -3.97
C LEU A 52 6.84 -6.83 -4.47
N TRP A 53 6.18 -6.49 -5.58
CA TRP A 53 5.16 -7.35 -6.19
C TRP A 53 5.71 -8.72 -6.56
N ILE A 54 6.86 -8.76 -7.23
CA ILE A 54 7.52 -10.02 -7.62
C ILE A 54 7.87 -10.83 -6.38
N ALA A 55 8.50 -10.20 -5.38
CA ALA A 55 8.94 -10.88 -4.17
C ALA A 55 7.77 -11.50 -3.40
N VAL A 56 6.71 -10.73 -3.13
CA VAL A 56 5.53 -11.20 -2.40
C VAL A 56 4.81 -12.30 -3.18
N SER A 57 4.58 -12.11 -4.48
CA SER A 57 3.91 -13.12 -5.32
C SER A 57 4.68 -14.43 -5.35
N HIS A 58 6.01 -14.38 -5.47
CA HIS A 58 6.84 -15.57 -5.50
C HIS A 58 6.85 -16.31 -4.16
N VAL A 59 6.93 -15.57 -3.05
CA VAL A 59 6.89 -16.16 -1.71
C VAL A 59 5.55 -16.88 -1.47
N LEU A 60 4.43 -16.24 -1.81
CA LEU A 60 3.10 -16.83 -1.65
C LEU A 60 2.83 -18.01 -2.58
N ALA A 61 3.47 -18.05 -3.76
CA ALA A 61 3.31 -19.16 -4.70
C ALA A 61 4.05 -20.44 -4.27
N VAL A 62 5.18 -20.29 -3.57
CA VAL A 62 6.06 -21.42 -3.23
C VAL A 62 5.84 -21.90 -1.80
N TYR A 63 5.49 -21.01 -0.87
CA TYR A 63 5.37 -21.33 0.55
C TYR A 63 3.93 -21.19 1.03
N ASN A 64 3.54 -22.07 1.96
CA ASN A 64 2.35 -21.88 2.78
C ASN A 64 2.78 -21.23 4.10
N LEU A 65 2.33 -20.00 4.33
CA LEU A 65 2.72 -19.14 5.47
C LEU A 65 1.59 -19.01 6.48
#